data_AF-A0A352F7P0-F1
#
_entry.id   AF-A0A352F7P0-F1
#
_cell.length_a   1.000
_cell.length_b   1.000
_cell.length_c   1.000
_cell.angle_alpha   90.00
_cell.angle_beta   90.00
_cell.angle_gamma   90.00
#
_symmetry.space_group_name_H-M   'P 1'
#
loop_
_entity.id
_entity.type
_entity.pdbx_description
1 polymer ?
#
loop_
_entity_poly.entity_id
_entity_poly.type
_entity_poly.pdbx_seq_one_letter_code
_entity_poly.pdbx_strand_id
1 'polypeptide(L)'
;MGLFLAGCTLEEGNPDLAGSWTCTETSEIFVKSTKGTSVYTVTLQRDAANFDKYYIDNFYKLGNGVRVAVIKSGYLIDLPKQSLDGFVFEGSGEVNETFNIIQLYYTADDGGGVVDHVTAEYAR
;
A
#
# COMPACT_ATOMS: atom_id res chain seq x y z
N MET A 1 -26.80 36.79 -19.35
CA MET A 1 -26.56 35.46 -18.74
C MET A 1 -25.14 35.05 -19.14
N GLY A 2 -24.15 35.44 -18.35
CA GLY A 2 -22.75 35.17 -18.64
C GLY A 2 -22.33 33.88 -17.97
N LEU A 3 -22.07 32.84 -18.77
CA LEU A 3 -21.61 31.57 -18.27
C LEU A 3 -20.12 31.68 -17.96
N PHE A 4 -19.78 31.62 -16.68
CA PHE A 4 -18.41 31.37 -16.22
C PHE A 4 -18.06 29.92 -16.55
N LEU A 5 -16.93 29.71 -17.25
CA LEU A 5 -16.19 28.47 -17.16
C LEU A 5 -14.75 28.83 -16.81
N ALA A 6 -14.45 28.70 -15.52
CA ALA A 6 -13.09 28.67 -15.03
C ALA A 6 -12.38 27.52 -15.75
N GLY A 7 -11.41 27.86 -16.61
CA GLY A 7 -10.46 26.90 -17.12
C GLY A 7 -9.71 26.33 -15.93
N CYS A 8 -9.98 25.06 -15.62
CA CYS A 8 -9.25 24.33 -14.61
C CYS A 8 -7.77 24.37 -15.01
N THR A 9 -6.94 24.98 -14.17
CA THR A 9 -5.50 24.91 -14.30
C THR A 9 -5.13 23.43 -14.23
N LEU A 10 -4.39 22.92 -15.23
CA LEU A 10 -3.67 21.67 -15.06
C LEU A 10 -2.70 21.90 -13.90
N GLU A 11 -3.11 21.53 -12.70
CA GLU A 11 -2.17 21.32 -11.61
C GLU A 11 -1.29 20.16 -12.09
N GLU A 12 0.02 20.39 -12.20
CA GLU A 12 0.98 19.30 -12.38
C GLU A 12 0.80 18.36 -11.19
N GLY A 13 -0.04 17.36 -11.42
CA GLY A 13 -0.62 16.56 -10.36
C GLY A 13 0.47 15.80 -9.67
N ASN A 14 0.58 15.97 -8.35
CA ASN A 14 1.26 15.01 -7.50
C ASN A 14 0.77 13.61 -7.90
N PRO A 15 1.63 12.76 -8.49
CA PRO A 15 1.20 11.52 -9.10
C PRO A 15 0.51 10.64 -8.06
N ASP A 16 -0.75 10.32 -8.37
CA ASP A 16 -1.63 9.61 -7.45
C ASP A 16 -1.21 8.14 -7.37
N LEU A 17 -1.17 7.59 -6.15
CA LEU A 17 -0.96 6.15 -5.95
C LEU A 17 -2.26 5.35 -6.08
N ALA A 18 -3.42 6.00 -6.13
CA ALA A 18 -4.70 5.31 -6.26
C ALA A 18 -4.75 4.47 -7.55
N GLY A 19 -5.40 3.31 -7.46
CA GLY A 19 -5.56 2.37 -8.57
C GLY A 19 -5.23 0.93 -8.20
N SER A 20 -5.22 0.08 -9.21
CA SER A 20 -4.88 -1.34 -9.08
C SER A 20 -3.37 -1.54 -9.26
N TRP A 21 -2.77 -2.34 -8.40
CA TRP A 21 -1.35 -2.66 -8.43
C TRP A 21 -1.12 -4.17 -8.35
N THR A 22 -0.04 -4.64 -8.96
CA THR A 22 0.43 -6.02 -8.79
C THR A 22 1.43 -6.04 -7.65
N CYS A 23 1.10 -6.73 -6.56
CA CYS A 23 1.98 -6.96 -5.43
C CYS A 23 2.78 -8.25 -5.65
N THR A 24 4.11 -8.15 -5.57
CA THR A 24 5.03 -9.27 -5.45
C THR A 24 5.61 -9.23 -4.05
N GLU A 25 5.18 -10.15 -3.20
CA GLU A 25 5.49 -10.18 -1.78
C GLU A 25 6.42 -11.34 -1.44
N THR A 26 7.44 -11.12 -0.64
CA THR A 26 8.32 -12.15 -0.08
C THR A 26 8.21 -12.15 1.44
N SER A 27 7.74 -13.26 2.01
CA SER A 27 7.58 -13.50 3.45
C SER A 27 8.70 -14.41 3.96
N GLU A 28 9.14 -14.24 5.20
CA GLU A 28 10.13 -15.12 5.85
C GLU A 28 9.51 -16.39 6.44
N ILE A 29 8.25 -16.34 6.85
CA ILE A 29 7.56 -17.47 7.49
C ILE A 29 6.86 -18.38 6.47
N PHE A 30 6.17 -17.81 5.48
CA PHE A 30 5.36 -18.56 4.52
C PHE A 30 6.19 -19.20 3.39
N VAL A 31 7.53 -19.18 3.50
CA VAL A 31 8.49 -19.75 2.54
C VAL A 31 8.35 -21.26 2.32
N LYS A 32 7.77 -21.98 3.29
CA LYS A 32 7.86 -23.45 3.36
C LYS A 32 6.79 -24.24 2.60
N SER A 33 5.81 -23.60 1.96
CA SER A 33 4.93 -24.29 1.02
C SER A 33 4.94 -23.62 -0.35
N THR A 34 5.94 -23.98 -1.16
CA THR A 34 6.00 -23.74 -2.63
C THR A 34 6.32 -22.31 -3.07
N LYS A 35 7.47 -21.81 -2.59
CA LYS A 35 8.14 -20.52 -2.91
C LYS A 35 7.59 -19.36 -2.06
N GLY A 36 8.41 -18.84 -1.15
CA GLY A 36 8.10 -17.71 -0.26
C GLY A 36 7.85 -16.37 -0.94
N THR A 37 7.43 -16.38 -2.20
CA THR A 37 7.00 -15.22 -2.94
C THR A 37 5.56 -15.44 -3.41
N SER A 38 4.67 -14.54 -3.02
CA SER A 38 3.27 -14.50 -3.46
C SER A 38 3.05 -13.34 -4.43
N VAL A 39 2.26 -13.56 -5.48
CA VAL A 39 1.85 -12.49 -6.41
C VAL A 39 0.33 -12.36 -6.39
N TYR A 40 -0.16 -11.15 -6.15
CA TYR A 40 -1.59 -10.86 -6.07
C TYR A 40 -1.90 -9.39 -6.39
N THR A 41 -3.15 -9.10 -6.71
CA THR A 41 -3.59 -7.72 -6.98
C THR A 41 -4.03 -7.04 -5.69
N VAL A 42 -3.63 -5.79 -5.52
CA VAL A 42 -4.13 -4.89 -4.47
C VAL A 42 -4.75 -3.65 -5.09
N THR A 43 -5.64 -2.99 -4.33
CA THR A 43 -6.20 -1.71 -4.74
C THR A 43 -5.82 -0.64 -3.73
N LEU A 44 -5.18 0.43 -4.22
CA LEU A 44 -4.89 1.61 -3.42
C LEU A 44 -6.02 2.63 -3.59
N GLN A 45 -6.54 3.13 -2.47
CA GLN A 45 -7.57 4.16 -2.44
C GLN A 45 -7.10 5.32 -1.58
N ARG A 46 -7.07 6.53 -2.14
CA ARG A 46 -6.75 7.74 -1.37
C ARG A 46 -7.90 8.06 -0.41
N ASP A 47 -7.58 8.49 0.81
CA ASP A 47 -8.56 8.99 1.76
C ASP A 47 -9.17 10.32 1.26
N ALA A 48 -10.48 10.49 1.47
CA ALA A 48 -11.21 11.65 0.97
C ALA A 48 -10.94 12.95 1.75
N ALA A 49 -10.48 12.84 3.00
CA ALA A 49 -10.20 13.97 3.89
C ALA A 49 -8.70 14.21 4.08
N ASN A 50 -7.86 13.19 3.89
CA ASN A 50 -6.41 13.28 3.99
C ASN A 50 -5.72 12.76 2.72
N PHE A 51 -5.20 13.66 1.89
CA PHE A 51 -4.59 13.30 0.60
C PHE A 51 -3.24 12.57 0.71
N ASP A 52 -2.61 12.59 1.88
CA ASP A 52 -1.40 11.83 2.16
C ASP A 52 -1.72 10.41 2.62
N LYS A 53 -2.97 10.12 3.00
CA LYS A 53 -3.38 8.81 3.48
C LYS A 53 -3.94 7.95 2.35
N TYR A 54 -3.49 6.70 2.28
CA TYR A 54 -3.98 5.69 1.35
C TYR A 54 -4.41 4.44 2.10
N TYR A 55 -5.43 3.77 1.60
CA TYR A 55 -5.85 2.44 2.02
C TYR A 55 -5.40 1.42 0.98
N ILE A 56 -4.67 0.39 1.39
CA ILE A 56 -4.27 -0.74 0.55
C ILE A 56 -5.23 -1.89 0.84
N ASP A 57 -6.10 -2.21 -0.11
CA ASP A 57 -7.05 -3.34 -0.03
C ASP A 57 -6.43 -4.64 -0.52
N ASN A 58 -6.87 -5.78 0.04
CA ASN A 58 -6.29 -7.11 -0.16
C ASN A 58 -4.81 -7.18 0.28
N PHE A 59 -4.45 -6.39 1.30
CA PHE A 59 -3.12 -6.40 1.89
C PHE A 59 -2.80 -7.77 2.50
N TYR A 60 -1.57 -8.24 2.31
CA TYR A 60 -1.13 -9.57 2.77
C TYR A 60 -2.02 -10.73 2.26
N LYS A 61 -2.69 -10.53 1.12
CA LYS A 61 -3.63 -11.47 0.51
C LYS A 61 -4.75 -11.93 1.47
N LEU A 62 -5.14 -11.10 2.42
CA LEU A 62 -6.22 -11.38 3.38
C LEU A 62 -7.63 -11.29 2.76
N GLY A 63 -7.73 -10.84 1.50
CA GLY A 63 -8.98 -10.73 0.76
C GLY A 63 -9.52 -9.31 0.70
N ASN A 64 -10.55 -9.14 -0.13
CA ASN A 64 -11.15 -7.84 -0.39
C ASN A 64 -11.90 -7.31 0.85
N GLY A 65 -11.80 -6.01 1.11
CA GLY A 65 -12.39 -5.35 2.27
C GLY A 65 -11.49 -5.36 3.51
N VAL A 66 -10.39 -6.12 3.48
CA VAL A 66 -9.32 -6.08 4.49
C VAL A 66 -8.25 -5.10 4.00
N ARG A 67 -8.19 -3.94 4.66
CA ARG A 67 -7.36 -2.81 4.24
C ARG A 67 -6.50 -2.23 5.34
N VAL A 68 -5.23 -1.99 5.04
CA VAL A 68 -4.33 -1.22 5.90
C VAL A 68 -4.26 0.24 5.45
N ALA A 69 -4.02 1.15 6.39
CA ALA A 69 -3.76 2.55 6.10
C ALA A 69 -2.25 2.83 6.06
N VAL A 70 -1.80 3.53 5.03
CA VAL A 70 -0.43 4.06 4.91
C VAL A 70 -0.45 5.57 4.71
N ILE A 71 0.65 6.23 5.06
CA ILE A 71 0.84 7.67 4.91
C ILE A 71 1.99 7.90 3.93
N LYS A 72 1.74 8.66 2.87
CA LYS A 72 2.73 9.07 1.88
C LYS A 72 3.27 10.45 2.23
N SER A 73 4.59 10.58 2.31
CA SER A 73 5.28 11.87 2.49
C SER A 73 6.39 12.00 1.44
N GLY A 74 6.10 12.70 0.34
CA GLY A 74 7.00 12.76 -0.82
C GLY A 74 7.15 11.40 -1.47
N TYR A 75 8.37 10.85 -1.45
CA TYR A 75 8.70 9.49 -1.92
C TYR A 75 8.63 8.43 -0.82
N LEU A 76 8.38 8.81 0.44
CA LEU A 76 8.34 7.87 1.56
C LEU A 76 6.92 7.38 1.81
N ILE A 77 6.80 6.12 2.23
CA ILE A 77 5.57 5.48 2.70
C ILE A 77 5.78 5.04 4.16
N ASP A 78 4.88 5.45 5.04
CA ASP A 78 4.81 4.98 6.42
C ASP A 78 3.61 4.05 6.57
N LEU A 79 3.83 2.84 7.10
CA LEU A 79 2.78 1.92 7.54
C LEU A 79 2.73 1.98 9.07
N PRO A 80 1.94 2.89 9.66
CA PRO A 80 1.86 3.00 11.10
C PRO A 80 1.28 1.71 11.68
N LYS A 81 1.70 1.42 12.92
CA LYS A 81 1.25 0.24 13.65
C LYS A 81 -0.27 0.17 13.71
N GLN A 82 -0.83 -0.92 13.20
CA GLN A 82 -2.27 -1.15 13.18
C GLN A 82 -2.61 -2.63 13.29
N SER A 83 -3.75 -2.93 13.91
CA SER A 83 -4.27 -4.28 14.04
C SER A 83 -5.40 -4.51 13.06
N LEU A 84 -5.31 -5.58 12.28
CA LEU A 84 -6.28 -5.92 11.25
C LEU A 84 -6.36 -7.44 11.08
N ASP A 85 -7.57 -7.99 11.15
CA ASP A 85 -7.85 -9.42 10.94
C ASP A 85 -6.97 -10.37 11.78
N GLY A 86 -6.67 -10.00 13.02
CA GLY A 86 -5.83 -10.79 13.93
C GLY A 86 -4.32 -10.59 13.75
N PHE A 87 -3.89 -9.84 12.74
CA PHE A 87 -2.50 -9.44 12.55
C PHE A 87 -2.22 -8.04 13.08
N VAL A 88 -0.99 -7.80 13.49
CA VAL A 88 -0.43 -6.48 13.76
C VAL A 88 0.59 -6.18 12.67
N PHE A 89 0.36 -5.09 11.94
CA PHE A 89 1.23 -4.64 10.87
C PHE A 89 1.89 -3.32 11.25
N GLU A 90 3.18 -3.21 10.95
CA GLU A 90 3.95 -1.96 11.01
C GLU A 90 5.10 -2.02 10.01
N GLY A 91 5.49 -0.89 9.44
CA GLY A 91 6.53 -0.87 8.43
C GLY A 91 6.71 0.47 7.75
N SER A 92 7.51 0.48 6.71
CA SER A 92 7.76 1.67 5.90
C SER A 92 8.29 1.28 4.54
N GLY A 93 8.37 2.24 3.64
CA GLY A 93 8.76 1.99 2.27
C GLY A 93 8.98 3.27 1.49
N GLU A 94 9.09 3.12 0.19
CA GLU A 94 9.29 4.22 -0.73
C GLU A 94 8.58 3.98 -2.05
N VAL A 95 8.26 5.07 -2.73
CA VAL A 95 7.80 5.09 -4.11
C VAL A 95 8.91 5.65 -4.99
N ASN A 96 9.12 5.04 -6.16
CA ASN A 96 10.13 5.52 -7.10
C ASN A 96 9.75 6.86 -7.74
N GLU A 97 10.71 7.49 -8.43
CA GLU A 97 10.55 8.83 -9.02
C GLU A 97 9.43 8.91 -10.06
N THR A 98 9.09 7.79 -10.71
CA THR A 98 8.03 7.68 -11.72
C THR A 98 6.69 7.25 -11.15
N PHE A 99 6.58 7.01 -9.84
CA PHE A 99 5.36 6.64 -9.13
C PHE A 99 4.63 5.42 -9.73
N ASN A 100 5.41 4.45 -10.21
CA ASN A 100 4.90 3.19 -10.74
C ASN A 100 5.48 1.96 -10.03
N ILE A 101 6.38 2.16 -9.06
CA ILE A 101 6.87 1.12 -8.16
C ILE A 101 6.81 1.64 -6.73
N ILE A 102 6.20 0.85 -5.83
CA ILE A 102 6.27 1.05 -4.37
C ILE A 102 7.02 -0.15 -3.79
N GLN A 103 8.08 0.10 -3.04
CA GLN A 103 8.75 -0.89 -2.21
C GLN A 103 8.27 -0.70 -0.77
N LEU A 104 7.75 -1.75 -0.15
CA LEU A 104 7.28 -1.72 1.23
C LEU A 104 7.92 -2.85 2.03
N TYR A 105 8.45 -2.50 3.21
CA TYR A 105 9.04 -3.42 4.17
C TYR A 105 8.22 -3.35 5.45
N TYR A 106 7.67 -4.48 5.88
CA TYR A 106 6.78 -4.50 7.03
C TYR A 106 6.86 -5.79 7.80
N THR A 107 6.37 -5.76 9.03
CA THR A 107 6.18 -6.96 9.85
C THR A 107 4.71 -7.36 9.89
N ALA A 108 4.43 -8.65 9.95
CA ALA A 108 3.11 -9.20 10.25
C ALA A 108 3.20 -10.12 11.48
N ASP A 109 2.54 -9.74 12.56
CA ASP A 109 2.51 -10.50 13.82
C ASP A 109 1.09 -10.99 14.12
N ASP A 110 0.88 -12.30 14.14
CA ASP A 110 -0.40 -12.95 14.46
C ASP A 110 -0.61 -13.19 15.97
N GLY A 111 0.33 -12.72 16.80
CA GLY A 111 0.36 -12.96 18.25
C GLY A 111 0.85 -14.36 18.63
N GLY A 112 1.29 -15.18 17.67
CA GLY A 112 1.81 -16.53 17.86
C GLY A 112 3.26 -16.59 18.35
N GLY A 113 3.92 -15.44 18.51
CA GLY A 113 5.28 -15.31 19.03
C GLY A 113 6.39 -15.41 17.97
N VAL A 114 6.04 -15.52 16.69
CA VAL A 114 6.96 -15.40 15.56
C VAL A 114 6.44 -14.29 14.64
N VAL A 115 7.25 -13.27 14.43
CA VAL A 115 6.92 -12.12 13.57
C VAL A 115 7.44 -12.39 12.17
N ASP A 116 6.57 -12.27 11.17
CA ASP A 116 6.95 -12.36 9.76
C ASP A 116 7.56 -11.05 9.30
N HIS A 117 8.74 -11.07 8.67
CA HIS A 117 9.30 -9.90 8.00
C HIS A 117 9.04 -10.04 6.50
N VAL A 118 8.44 -9.01 5.93
CA VAL A 118 7.90 -9.05 4.57
C VAL A 118 8.49 -7.93 3.75
N THR A 119 8.91 -8.26 2.53
CA THR A 119 9.25 -7.29 1.48
C THR A 119 8.23 -7.39 0.37
N ALA A 120 7.58 -6.29 0.01
CA ALA A 120 6.57 -6.24 -1.03
C ALA A 120 6.88 -5.16 -2.07
N GLU A 121 6.91 -5.55 -3.34
CA GLU A 121 6.97 -4.65 -4.48
C GLU A 121 5.57 -4.52 -5.10
N TYR A 122 5.05 -3.31 -5.18
CA TYR A 122 3.83 -3.00 -5.92
C TYR A 122 4.19 -2.33 -7.23
N ALA A 123 3.77 -2.88 -8.36
CA ALA A 123 4.01 -2.32 -9.70
C ALA A 123 2.71 -2.08 -10.48
N ARG A 124 2.70 -1.04 -11.33
CA ARG A 124 1.61 -0.71 -12.27
C ARG A 124 2.14 -0.25 -13.63
#